data_AF-A0A8T7LR10-F1
#
_entry.id   AF-A0A8T7LR10-F1
#
_cell.length_a   1.000
_cell.length_b   1.000
_cell.length_c   1.000
_cell.angle_alpha   90.00
_cell.angle_beta   90.00
_cell.angle_gamma   90.00
#
_symmetry.space_group_name_H-M   'P 1'
#
loop_
_entity.id
_entity.type
_entity.pdbx_description
1 polymer ?
#
loop_
_entity_poly.entity_id
_entity_poly.type
_entity_poly.pdbx_seq_one_letter_code
_entity_poly.pdbx_strand_id
1 'polypeptide(L)'
;MKRLRIYLIVTGVAVLLVSGGFAVSEAAAGSRSKSDAAIWQNPSFQAENDACLACHSQADFSVQLESGEPLPLTIDPQAYAESTHGFNAVTCVTCHSDIEGFPHPERTAKSLREFRLDYYTVCQNCHEEQFNLTLDSVHQDALAAGNTDAAVCTDCHNPHTQKRLTNPETGKLLGYARLHIPQTCAQCHSAIYDQYKESVHGKALTEDGNLDVPTCTDCHGVHNISSPTTASFRNSIPFLCAECHTNNAIMQKYGLSTDVLNTYVADFHGTTVVLFDKTFPDQPTNKPVCTDCHGVHDIVRAEDPNKGLAVRENLLARCQVCHPGATANFPEAWMSHYIPSPEKYPLVYYVNLFYKFFIPAVLGPMLLLVVMDVSRAMINRYRKKTPPAESAGELSQPEPQEAPAPKRTEPISLSEENMPEEPLTEETPMPEAQEELPAEEPPSAESEAADDSKSSDSDKEETSHD
;
A
#
# COMPACT_ATOMS: atom_id res chain seq x y z
N MET A 1 40.70 -46.62 6.70
CA MET A 1 39.62 -46.55 5.68
C MET A 1 38.37 -47.40 5.97
N LYS A 2 38.33 -48.30 6.99
CA LYS A 2 37.07 -49.00 7.38
C LYS A 2 36.19 -48.24 8.39
N ARG A 3 36.74 -47.35 9.22
CA ARG A 3 35.96 -46.60 10.24
C ARG A 3 35.27 -45.32 9.71
N LEU A 4 35.76 -44.74 8.61
CA LEU A 4 35.13 -43.57 7.98
C LEU A 4 33.93 -43.94 7.09
N ARG A 5 33.90 -45.17 6.56
CA ARG A 5 32.76 -45.73 5.83
C ARG A 5 31.56 -46.06 6.74
N ILE A 6 31.80 -46.37 8.02
CA ILE A 6 30.74 -46.65 8.99
C ILE A 6 30.06 -45.34 9.43
N TYR A 7 30.81 -44.25 9.61
CA TYR A 7 30.22 -42.96 9.95
C TYR A 7 29.38 -42.36 8.80
N LEU A 8 29.79 -42.50 7.54
CA LEU A 8 28.99 -42.03 6.39
C LEU A 8 27.73 -42.86 6.12
N ILE A 9 27.68 -44.13 6.55
CA ILE A 9 26.47 -44.97 6.44
C ILE A 9 25.53 -44.70 7.64
N VAL A 10 26.06 -44.44 8.83
CA VAL A 10 25.24 -44.13 10.02
C VAL A 10 24.65 -42.71 9.96
N THR A 11 25.34 -41.72 9.37
CA THR A 11 24.76 -40.38 9.15
C THR A 11 23.84 -40.31 7.93
N GLY A 12 24.05 -41.17 6.91
CA GLY A 12 23.18 -41.26 5.73
C GLY A 12 21.83 -41.97 5.97
N VAL A 13 21.74 -42.85 6.95
CA VAL A 13 20.48 -43.53 7.32
C VAL A 13 19.67 -42.73 8.36
N ALA A 14 20.31 -41.82 9.10
CA ALA A 14 19.61 -40.93 10.04
C ALA A 14 18.87 -39.75 9.37
N VAL A 15 19.10 -39.49 8.08
CA VAL A 15 18.43 -38.40 7.34
C VAL A 15 17.24 -38.89 6.47
N LEU A 16 17.00 -40.20 6.41
CA LEU A 16 15.89 -40.80 5.63
C LEU A 16 14.78 -41.44 6.50
N LEU A 17 14.77 -41.19 7.81
CA LEU A 17 13.74 -41.68 8.74
C LEU A 17 13.24 -40.58 9.70
N VAL A 18 12.92 -39.39 9.16
CA VAL A 18 12.12 -38.36 9.87
C VAL A 18 10.83 -38.02 9.11
N SER A 19 10.57 -38.65 7.97
CA SER A 19 9.28 -38.59 7.27
C SER A 19 8.46 -39.84 7.58
N GLY A 20 7.64 -39.81 8.63
CA GLY A 20 6.63 -40.83 8.86
C GLY A 20 6.38 -41.09 10.35
N GLY A 21 5.51 -40.29 10.97
CA GLY A 21 5.12 -40.54 12.36
C GLY A 21 4.38 -39.40 13.07
N PHE A 22 3.51 -38.66 12.39
CA PHE A 22 2.43 -37.97 13.09
C PHE A 22 1.20 -38.85 13.02
N ALA A 23 0.98 -39.59 14.11
CA ALA A 23 -0.29 -40.26 14.37
C ALA A 23 -1.38 -39.19 14.41
N VAL A 24 -2.34 -39.30 13.48
CA VAL A 24 -3.60 -38.58 13.54
C VAL A 24 -4.32 -39.10 14.78
N SER A 25 -4.31 -38.31 15.84
CA SER A 25 -5.23 -38.50 16.96
C SER A 25 -6.61 -38.15 16.42
N GLU A 26 -7.48 -39.16 16.27
CA GLU A 26 -8.92 -38.97 16.14
C GLU A 26 -9.43 -38.26 17.39
N ALA A 27 -9.37 -36.93 17.35
CA ALA A 27 -10.22 -36.10 18.16
C ALA A 27 -11.66 -36.43 17.74
N ALA A 28 -12.35 -37.16 18.61
CA ALA A 28 -13.77 -37.39 18.53
C ALA A 28 -14.45 -36.08 18.13
N ALA A 29 -15.19 -36.13 17.02
CA ALA A 29 -16.13 -35.12 16.59
C ALA A 29 -17.21 -34.99 17.68
N GLY A 30 -16.89 -34.24 18.74
CA GLY A 30 -17.87 -33.62 19.59
C GLY A 30 -18.64 -32.66 18.70
N SER A 31 -19.87 -33.04 18.37
CA SER A 31 -20.86 -32.17 17.75
C SER A 31 -20.81 -30.83 18.49
N ARG A 32 -20.27 -29.79 17.85
CA ARG A 32 -20.53 -28.42 18.28
C ARG A 32 -22.00 -28.20 17.99
N SER A 33 -22.81 -28.46 19.03
CA SER A 33 -24.08 -27.80 19.22
C SER A 33 -23.90 -26.36 18.78
N LYS A 34 -24.82 -25.88 17.93
CA LYS A 34 -25.05 -24.46 17.71
C LYS A 34 -24.85 -23.77 19.06
N SER A 35 -23.75 -23.05 19.21
CA SER A 35 -23.61 -22.13 20.32
C SER A 35 -24.60 -21.04 19.97
N ASP A 36 -25.79 -21.16 20.56
CA ASP A 36 -26.74 -20.08 20.65
C ASP A 36 -25.92 -18.81 20.94
N ALA A 37 -26.00 -17.86 20.02
CA ALA A 37 -25.53 -16.52 20.27
C ALA A 37 -26.13 -16.14 21.62
N ALA A 38 -25.29 -16.04 22.64
CA ALA A 38 -25.70 -15.59 23.96
C ALA A 38 -26.14 -14.15 23.75
N ILE A 39 -27.43 -13.99 23.50
CA ILE A 39 -28.12 -12.72 23.53
C ILE A 39 -27.85 -12.21 24.95
N TRP A 40 -27.12 -11.11 25.04
CA TRP A 40 -27.04 -10.31 26.25
C TRP A 40 -28.44 -9.73 26.50
N GLN A 41 -29.38 -10.56 26.96
CA GLN A 41 -30.67 -10.11 27.45
C GLN A 41 -30.46 -9.60 28.87
N ASN A 42 -30.14 -8.31 28.97
CA ASN A 42 -30.37 -7.60 30.21
C ASN A 42 -31.88 -7.26 30.26
N PRO A 43 -32.67 -7.74 31.24
CA PRO A 43 -34.14 -7.63 31.22
C PRO A 43 -34.71 -6.23 31.48
N SER A 44 -33.85 -5.22 31.65
CA SER A 44 -34.24 -3.84 31.87
C SER A 44 -33.93 -3.02 30.61
N PHE A 45 -34.98 -2.49 29.99
CA PHE A 45 -35.05 -1.65 28.78
C PHE A 45 -35.22 -2.39 27.45
N GLN A 46 -36.45 -2.83 27.17
CA GLN A 46 -36.94 -2.98 25.80
C GLN A 46 -38.02 -1.92 25.56
N ALA A 47 -37.61 -0.72 25.15
CA ALA A 47 -38.47 0.05 24.27
C ALA A 47 -38.43 -0.69 22.92
N GLU A 48 -39.54 -1.30 22.52
CA GLU A 48 -39.68 -1.86 21.18
C GLU A 48 -39.53 -0.71 20.16
N ASN A 49 -38.84 -0.95 19.04
CA ASN A 49 -38.62 0.08 18.02
C ASN A 49 -39.95 0.72 17.56
N ASP A 50 -41.05 -0.02 17.63
CA ASP A 50 -42.41 0.43 17.33
C ASP A 50 -42.82 1.67 18.14
N ALA A 51 -42.40 1.78 19.40
CA ALA A 51 -42.69 2.94 20.23
C ALA A 51 -41.98 4.20 19.72
N CYS A 52 -40.74 4.07 19.25
CA CYS A 52 -39.99 5.17 18.63
C CYS A 52 -40.59 5.52 17.26
N LEU A 53 -40.87 4.50 16.44
CA LEU A 53 -41.40 4.66 15.09
C LEU A 53 -42.82 5.23 15.05
N ALA A 54 -43.61 5.13 16.12
CA ALA A 54 -44.92 5.77 16.21
C ALA A 54 -44.86 7.30 15.95
N CYS A 55 -43.75 7.95 16.34
CA CYS A 55 -43.48 9.35 16.04
C CYS A 55 -42.43 9.51 14.92
N HIS A 56 -41.36 8.74 14.95
CA HIS A 56 -40.23 8.90 14.02
C HIS A 56 -40.49 8.38 12.60
N SER A 57 -41.59 7.67 12.33
CA SER A 57 -41.95 7.28 10.95
C SER A 57 -42.73 8.35 10.18
N GLN A 58 -43.09 9.47 10.83
CA GLN A 58 -43.86 10.54 10.20
C GLN A 58 -43.04 11.23 9.11
N ALA A 59 -43.66 11.48 7.95
CA ALA A 59 -43.04 12.18 6.84
C ALA A 59 -42.68 13.63 7.23
N ASP A 60 -41.53 14.11 6.74
CA ASP A 60 -41.02 15.47 6.95
C ASP A 60 -40.88 15.88 8.42
N PHE A 61 -40.73 14.91 9.32
CA PHE A 61 -40.55 15.16 10.73
C PHE A 61 -39.12 15.66 11.00
N SER A 62 -39.03 16.88 11.48
CA SER A 62 -37.76 17.54 11.78
C SER A 62 -37.91 18.55 12.92
N VAL A 63 -36.78 18.88 13.54
CA VAL A 63 -36.68 19.97 14.52
C VAL A 63 -35.66 20.99 14.05
N GLN A 64 -35.88 22.26 14.38
CA GLN A 64 -34.98 23.34 14.01
C GLN A 64 -33.85 23.45 15.02
N LEU A 65 -32.59 23.38 14.57
CA LEU A 65 -31.42 23.61 15.41
C LEU A 65 -31.14 25.12 15.58
N GLU A 66 -30.34 25.48 16.58
CA GLU A 66 -29.98 26.89 16.85
C GLU A 66 -29.30 27.57 15.66
N SER A 67 -28.54 26.81 14.86
CA SER A 67 -27.92 27.25 13.61
C SER A 67 -28.90 27.61 12.50
N GLY A 68 -30.18 27.23 12.61
CA GLY A 68 -31.16 27.35 11.53
C GLY A 68 -31.16 26.17 10.55
N GLU A 69 -30.38 25.12 10.80
CA GLU A 69 -30.46 23.87 10.04
C GLU A 69 -31.59 22.96 10.55
N PRO A 70 -32.38 22.32 9.67
CA PRO A 70 -33.35 21.33 10.09
C PRO A 70 -32.65 20.00 10.41
N LEU A 71 -32.87 19.45 11.61
CA LEU A 71 -32.49 18.09 11.98
C LEU A 71 -33.60 17.12 11.54
N PRO A 72 -33.39 16.32 10.48
CA PRO A 72 -34.37 15.33 10.07
C PRO A 72 -34.44 14.20 11.12
N LEU A 73 -35.66 13.92 11.57
CA LEU A 73 -35.98 12.89 12.56
C LEU A 73 -36.79 11.73 11.96
N THR A 74 -37.23 11.86 10.71
CA THR A 74 -37.93 10.80 9.99
C THR A 74 -37.02 9.59 9.74
N ILE A 75 -37.48 8.42 10.14
CA ILE A 75 -36.89 7.11 9.87
C ILE A 75 -37.91 6.29 9.11
N ASP A 76 -37.54 5.83 7.91
CA ASP A 76 -38.33 4.85 7.16
C ASP A 76 -38.23 3.47 7.84
N PRO A 77 -39.34 2.90 8.36
CA PRO A 77 -39.33 1.61 9.03
C PRO A 77 -38.81 0.46 8.15
N GLN A 78 -39.14 0.49 6.86
CA GLN A 78 -38.72 -0.55 5.93
C GLN A 78 -37.22 -0.40 5.63
N ALA A 79 -36.75 0.82 5.35
CA ALA A 79 -35.33 1.06 5.10
C ALA A 79 -34.47 0.69 6.32
N TYR A 80 -34.96 0.97 7.53
CA TYR A 80 -34.32 0.52 8.77
C TYR A 80 -34.28 -1.00 8.87
N ALA A 81 -35.41 -1.68 8.68
CA ALA A 81 -35.48 -3.13 8.72
C ALA A 81 -34.54 -3.82 7.70
N GLU A 82 -34.32 -3.20 6.53
CA GLU A 82 -33.39 -3.68 5.50
C GLU A 82 -31.91 -3.33 5.78
N SER A 83 -31.64 -2.42 6.71
CA SER A 83 -30.28 -2.07 7.11
C SER A 83 -29.60 -3.21 7.86
N THR A 84 -28.28 -3.14 7.99
CA THR A 84 -27.53 -4.15 8.77
C THR A 84 -27.95 -4.15 10.24
N HIS A 85 -28.27 -3.00 10.83
CA HIS A 85 -28.73 -2.93 12.22
C HIS A 85 -30.14 -3.47 12.39
N GLY A 86 -31.08 -3.09 11.52
CA GLY A 86 -32.44 -3.61 11.55
C GLY A 86 -32.51 -5.11 11.29
N PHE A 87 -31.73 -5.62 10.33
CA PHE A 87 -31.62 -7.05 10.05
C PHE A 87 -31.14 -7.86 11.28
N ASN A 88 -30.22 -7.29 12.07
CA ASN A 88 -29.71 -7.91 13.30
C ASN A 88 -30.53 -7.54 14.55
N ALA A 89 -31.73 -6.96 14.38
CA ALA A 89 -32.65 -6.59 15.46
C ALA A 89 -32.02 -5.67 16.53
N VAL A 90 -31.11 -4.77 16.13
CA VAL A 90 -30.59 -3.72 17.02
C VAL A 90 -31.73 -2.74 17.32
N THR A 91 -31.92 -2.38 18.60
CA THR A 91 -32.97 -1.46 19.02
C THR A 91 -32.50 -0.01 18.94
N CYS A 92 -33.43 0.94 18.75
CA CYS A 92 -33.12 2.37 18.66
C CYS A 92 -32.30 2.85 19.87
N VAL A 93 -32.70 2.46 21.08
CA VAL A 93 -32.06 2.84 22.35
C VAL A 93 -30.67 2.22 22.56
N THR A 94 -30.27 1.23 21.75
CA THR A 94 -28.91 0.67 21.79
C THR A 94 -27.89 1.69 21.30
N CYS A 95 -28.20 2.40 20.22
CA CYS A 95 -27.37 3.51 19.71
C CYS A 95 -27.79 4.84 20.32
N HIS A 96 -29.08 5.04 20.60
CA HIS A 96 -29.58 6.20 21.31
C HIS A 96 -29.57 5.99 22.83
N SER A 97 -28.39 5.74 23.38
CA SER A 97 -28.20 5.27 24.76
C SER A 97 -28.61 6.27 25.85
N ASP A 98 -28.79 7.54 25.49
CA ASP A 98 -29.30 8.60 26.34
C ASP A 98 -30.82 8.84 26.21
N ILE A 99 -31.52 7.94 25.48
CA ILE A 99 -32.97 7.92 25.33
C ILE A 99 -33.51 6.61 25.91
N GLU A 100 -34.30 6.69 26.97
CA GLU A 100 -34.92 5.52 27.61
C GLU A 100 -36.40 5.31 27.20
N GLY A 101 -37.04 6.34 26.63
CA GLY A 101 -38.46 6.31 26.22
C GLY A 101 -39.03 7.71 26.08
N PHE A 102 -40.33 7.82 25.80
CA PHE A 102 -41.01 9.13 25.74
C PHE A 102 -41.66 9.50 27.10
N PRO A 103 -41.53 10.75 27.57
CA PRO A 103 -40.76 11.86 26.98
C PRO A 103 -39.25 11.66 27.15
N HIS A 104 -38.47 11.93 26.11
CA HIS A 104 -37.00 11.89 26.15
C HIS A 104 -36.41 13.30 26.21
N PRO A 105 -35.17 13.48 26.70
CA PRO A 105 -34.50 14.77 26.75
C PRO A 105 -34.44 15.49 25.40
N GLU A 106 -34.46 16.82 25.44
CA GLU A 106 -34.19 17.65 24.26
C GLU A 106 -32.71 17.60 23.90
N ARG A 107 -32.41 17.76 22.60
CA ARG A 107 -31.05 17.82 22.08
C ARG A 107 -30.54 19.26 22.14
N THR A 108 -29.30 19.43 22.58
CA THR A 108 -28.66 20.74 22.75
C THR A 108 -27.61 21.05 21.68
N ALA A 109 -27.42 20.17 20.69
CA ALA A 109 -26.51 20.41 19.57
C ALA A 109 -26.98 21.62 18.76
N LYS A 110 -26.06 22.52 18.40
CA LYS A 110 -26.40 23.78 17.73
C LYS A 110 -26.48 23.62 16.22
N SER A 111 -25.73 22.68 15.65
CA SER A 111 -25.70 22.38 14.21
C SER A 111 -25.81 20.89 13.93
N LEU A 112 -26.15 20.56 12.67
CA LEU A 112 -26.18 19.17 12.21
C LEU A 112 -24.81 18.51 12.39
N ARG A 113 -23.74 19.30 12.21
CA ARG A 113 -22.38 18.80 12.33
C ARG A 113 -22.02 18.48 13.77
N GLU A 114 -22.31 19.40 14.69
CA GLU A 114 -22.13 19.17 16.13
C GLU A 114 -22.91 17.93 16.58
N PHE A 115 -24.16 17.78 16.11
CA PHE A 115 -24.96 16.59 16.40
C PHE A 115 -24.29 15.28 15.97
N ARG A 116 -23.65 15.22 14.79
CA ARG A 116 -22.91 14.02 14.34
C ARG A 116 -21.67 13.77 15.19
N LEU A 117 -20.94 14.83 15.53
CA LEU A 117 -19.73 14.75 16.34
C LEU A 117 -20.01 14.36 17.80
N ASP A 118 -21.16 14.73 18.34
CA ASP A 118 -21.58 14.32 19.68
C ASP A 118 -21.89 12.81 19.74
N TYR A 119 -22.40 12.24 18.64
CA TYR A 119 -22.97 10.90 18.63
C TYR A 119 -22.07 9.81 18.05
N TYR A 120 -21.10 10.13 17.18
CA TYR A 120 -20.35 9.10 16.43
C TYR A 120 -19.57 8.13 17.33
N THR A 121 -19.19 8.54 18.55
CA THR A 121 -18.45 7.70 19.50
C THR A 121 -19.27 6.49 19.98
N VAL A 122 -20.60 6.53 19.89
CA VAL A 122 -21.46 5.39 20.26
C VAL A 122 -21.15 4.14 19.44
N CYS A 123 -20.63 4.31 18.22
CA CYS A 123 -20.21 3.20 17.37
C CYS A 123 -19.12 2.36 18.03
N GLN A 124 -18.25 2.97 18.86
CA GLN A 124 -17.15 2.27 19.54
C GLN A 124 -17.65 1.15 20.47
N ASN A 125 -18.84 1.29 21.05
CA ASN A 125 -19.40 0.33 22.00
C ASN A 125 -19.62 -1.07 21.39
N CYS A 126 -19.70 -1.17 20.07
CA CYS A 126 -19.88 -2.44 19.35
C CYS A 126 -18.86 -2.63 18.22
N HIS A 127 -18.38 -1.56 17.61
CA HIS A 127 -17.39 -1.56 16.53
C HIS A 127 -16.00 -1.11 17.00
N GLU A 128 -15.61 -1.53 18.21
CA GLU A 128 -14.35 -1.12 18.85
C GLU A 128 -13.13 -1.30 17.95
N GLU A 129 -12.99 -2.46 17.29
CA GLU A 129 -11.87 -2.72 16.39
C GLU A 129 -11.81 -1.71 15.23
N GLN A 130 -12.95 -1.46 14.59
CA GLN A 130 -13.01 -0.53 13.46
C GLN A 130 -12.81 0.92 13.93
N PHE A 131 -13.36 1.27 15.07
CA PHE A 131 -13.14 2.58 15.70
C PHE A 131 -11.65 2.78 16.01
N ASN A 132 -10.99 1.80 16.59
CA ASN A 132 -9.56 1.88 16.90
C ASN A 132 -8.70 2.01 15.64
N LEU A 133 -9.05 1.32 14.53
CA LEU A 133 -8.37 1.52 13.25
C LEU A 133 -8.49 2.98 12.77
N THR A 134 -9.64 3.62 12.96
CA THR A 134 -9.83 5.01 12.51
C THR A 134 -8.97 6.01 13.25
N LEU A 135 -8.47 5.66 14.44
CA LEU A 135 -7.62 6.55 15.24
C LEU A 135 -6.31 6.90 14.54
N ASP A 136 -5.80 6.03 13.67
CA ASP A 136 -4.59 6.25 12.89
C ASP A 136 -4.90 6.74 11.45
N SER A 137 -6.14 7.18 11.19
CA SER A 137 -6.56 7.68 9.88
C SER A 137 -6.42 9.19 9.76
N VAL A 138 -6.18 9.66 8.53
CA VAL A 138 -6.08 11.10 8.24
C VAL A 138 -7.34 11.90 8.60
N HIS A 139 -8.50 11.26 8.54
CA HIS A 139 -9.74 11.94 8.92
C HIS A 139 -9.79 12.16 10.44
N GLN A 140 -9.34 11.18 11.22
CA GLN A 140 -9.27 11.36 12.66
C GLN A 140 -8.14 12.32 13.07
N ASP A 141 -7.00 12.29 12.39
CA ASP A 141 -5.92 13.26 12.59
C ASP A 141 -6.42 14.69 12.32
N ALA A 142 -7.14 14.90 11.22
CA ALA A 142 -7.73 16.19 10.88
C ALA A 142 -8.76 16.63 11.93
N LEU A 143 -9.63 15.73 12.39
CA LEU A 143 -10.60 16.01 13.44
C LEU A 143 -9.91 16.41 14.75
N ALA A 144 -8.88 15.68 15.15
CA ALA A 144 -8.08 15.96 16.35
C ALA A 144 -7.31 17.28 16.25
N ALA A 145 -6.90 17.69 15.03
CA ALA A 145 -6.31 18.99 14.75
C ALA A 145 -7.34 20.15 14.76
N GLY A 146 -8.62 19.86 15.03
CA GLY A 146 -9.69 20.85 15.14
C GLY A 146 -10.47 21.08 13.84
N ASN A 147 -10.20 20.32 12.77
CA ASN A 147 -11.02 20.37 11.58
C ASN A 147 -12.33 19.61 11.82
N THR A 148 -13.37 20.34 12.23
CA THR A 148 -14.68 19.75 12.49
C THR A 148 -15.30 19.15 11.25
N ASP A 149 -14.88 19.46 10.02
CA ASP A 149 -15.46 18.91 8.78
C ASP A 149 -14.87 17.55 8.38
N ALA A 150 -13.88 17.04 9.11
CA ALA A 150 -13.26 15.76 8.82
C ALA A 150 -14.22 14.57 9.01
N ALA A 151 -14.25 13.61 8.09
CA ALA A 151 -15.26 12.57 8.07
C ALA A 151 -15.27 11.70 9.34
N VAL A 152 -16.46 11.46 9.91
CA VAL A 152 -16.73 10.48 10.96
C VAL A 152 -17.58 9.33 10.43
N CYS A 153 -17.85 8.32 11.26
CA CYS A 153 -18.56 7.10 10.87
C CYS A 153 -19.85 7.37 10.08
N THR A 154 -20.62 8.38 10.50
CA THR A 154 -21.93 8.73 9.94
C THR A 154 -21.87 9.47 8.60
N ASP A 155 -20.71 10.04 8.24
CA ASP A 155 -20.53 10.69 6.93
C ASP A 155 -20.30 9.66 5.82
N CYS A 156 -19.73 8.49 6.17
CA CYS A 156 -19.51 7.38 5.23
C CYS A 156 -20.64 6.34 5.27
N HIS A 157 -21.21 6.08 6.46
CA HIS A 157 -22.23 5.05 6.68
C HIS A 157 -23.48 5.63 7.33
N ASN A 158 -24.64 5.39 6.73
CA ASN A 158 -25.90 5.76 7.36
C ASN A 158 -26.37 4.65 8.32
N PRO A 159 -26.33 4.83 9.65
CA PRO A 159 -26.66 3.76 10.59
C PRO A 159 -28.11 3.28 10.50
N HIS A 160 -29.01 4.06 9.89
CA HIS A 160 -30.42 3.73 9.74
C HIS A 160 -30.75 3.05 8.41
N THR A 161 -29.88 3.09 7.40
CA THR A 161 -30.19 2.55 6.06
C THR A 161 -29.05 1.75 5.43
N GLN A 162 -27.88 1.70 6.09
CA GLN A 162 -26.70 1.02 5.55
C GLN A 162 -26.93 -0.48 5.43
N LYS A 163 -27.16 -0.92 4.20
CA LYS A 163 -27.18 -2.33 3.83
C LYS A 163 -25.78 -2.93 3.99
N ARG A 164 -25.74 -4.25 4.14
CA ARG A 164 -24.48 -5.00 4.31
C ARG A 164 -23.59 -4.78 3.09
N LEU A 165 -22.38 -4.25 3.29
CA LEU A 165 -21.46 -3.93 2.19
C LEU A 165 -20.66 -5.14 1.69
N THR A 166 -20.49 -6.16 2.52
CA THR A 166 -19.65 -7.33 2.23
C THR A 166 -20.46 -8.62 2.15
N ASN A 167 -20.03 -9.51 1.27
CA ASN A 167 -20.57 -10.86 1.19
C ASN A 167 -20.19 -11.63 2.49
N PRO A 168 -21.15 -12.27 3.18
CA PRO A 168 -20.90 -12.94 4.46
C PRO A 168 -20.01 -14.18 4.37
N GLU A 169 -19.93 -14.82 3.21
CA GLU A 169 -19.15 -16.05 3.01
C GLU A 169 -17.70 -15.74 2.62
N THR A 170 -17.50 -14.70 1.81
CA THR A 170 -16.19 -14.37 1.22
C THR A 170 -15.53 -13.14 1.84
N GLY A 171 -16.27 -12.32 2.58
CA GLY A 171 -15.81 -11.04 3.12
C GLY A 171 -15.60 -9.93 2.07
N LYS A 172 -15.76 -10.23 0.77
CA LYS A 172 -15.53 -9.26 -0.32
C LYS A 172 -16.66 -8.25 -0.42
N LEU A 173 -16.33 -7.04 -0.87
CA LEU A 173 -17.33 -6.01 -1.19
C LEU A 173 -18.32 -6.52 -2.25
N LEU A 174 -19.60 -6.24 -2.03
CA LEU A 174 -20.67 -6.52 -2.98
C LEU A 174 -20.60 -5.54 -4.14
N GLY A 175 -21.12 -5.94 -5.31
CA GLY A 175 -21.06 -5.11 -6.52
C GLY A 175 -21.69 -3.72 -6.34
N TYR A 176 -22.86 -3.64 -5.70
CA TYR A 176 -23.50 -2.36 -5.43
C TYR A 176 -22.65 -1.47 -4.51
N ALA A 177 -21.94 -2.06 -3.54
CA ALA A 177 -21.06 -1.32 -2.62
C ALA A 177 -19.87 -0.73 -3.39
N ARG A 178 -19.22 -1.53 -4.26
CA ARG A 178 -18.13 -1.05 -5.12
C ARG A 178 -18.57 0.14 -5.98
N LEU A 179 -19.80 0.09 -6.50
CA LEU A 179 -20.39 1.15 -7.32
C LEU A 179 -20.81 2.39 -6.55
N HIS A 180 -20.90 2.35 -5.21
CA HIS A 180 -21.36 3.47 -4.37
C HIS A 180 -20.23 4.15 -3.59
N ILE A 181 -19.14 3.45 -3.34
CA ILE A 181 -17.97 3.96 -2.60
C ILE A 181 -17.42 5.27 -3.21
N PRO A 182 -17.19 5.36 -4.53
CA PRO A 182 -16.69 6.62 -5.12
C PRO A 182 -17.61 7.82 -4.88
N GLN A 183 -18.93 7.62 -4.86
CA GLN A 183 -19.93 8.65 -4.64
C GLN A 183 -19.95 9.10 -3.19
N THR A 184 -19.74 8.19 -2.23
CA THR A 184 -19.54 8.54 -0.82
C THR A 184 -18.33 9.46 -0.66
N CYS A 185 -17.18 9.11 -1.27
CA CYS A 185 -15.99 9.94 -1.23
C CYS A 185 -16.21 11.30 -1.93
N ALA A 186 -16.97 11.32 -3.02
CA ALA A 186 -17.26 12.52 -3.82
C ALA A 186 -18.05 13.60 -3.06
N GLN A 187 -18.73 13.26 -1.96
CA GLN A 187 -19.46 14.23 -1.14
C GLN A 187 -18.54 15.34 -0.61
N CYS A 188 -17.27 15.01 -0.32
CA CYS A 188 -16.25 15.97 0.11
C CYS A 188 -15.09 16.08 -0.89
N HIS A 189 -14.75 15.01 -1.61
CA HIS A 189 -13.63 14.94 -2.56
C HIS A 189 -14.09 15.01 -4.02
N SER A 190 -15.05 15.88 -4.34
CA SER A 190 -15.67 15.99 -5.67
C SER A 190 -14.66 16.23 -6.79
N ALA A 191 -13.70 17.13 -6.60
CA ALA A 191 -12.67 17.42 -7.61
C ALA A 191 -11.78 16.20 -7.92
N ILE A 192 -11.51 15.36 -6.92
CA ILE A 192 -10.75 14.11 -7.10
C ILE A 192 -11.62 13.05 -7.79
N TYR A 193 -12.89 12.95 -7.39
CA TYR A 193 -13.87 12.08 -8.04
C TYR A 193 -14.02 12.42 -9.53
N ASP A 194 -14.00 13.71 -9.88
CA ASP A 194 -14.08 14.17 -11.27
C ASP A 194 -12.87 13.77 -12.11
N GLN A 195 -11.68 13.62 -11.50
CA GLN A 195 -10.53 13.04 -12.18
C GLN A 195 -10.65 11.51 -12.28
N TYR A 196 -11.03 10.87 -11.17
CA TYR A 196 -11.19 9.42 -11.09
C TYR A 196 -12.20 8.90 -12.12
N LYS A 197 -13.38 9.50 -12.20
CA LYS A 197 -14.44 9.09 -13.15
C LYS A 197 -13.97 9.14 -14.60
N GLU A 198 -13.02 10.02 -14.93
CA GLU A 198 -12.48 10.15 -16.28
C GLU A 198 -11.30 9.19 -16.56
N SER A 199 -10.73 8.57 -15.52
CA SER A 199 -9.66 7.58 -15.64
C SER A 199 -10.16 6.26 -16.23
N VAL A 200 -9.24 5.41 -16.66
CA VAL A 200 -9.57 4.06 -17.14
C VAL A 200 -10.20 3.18 -16.07
N HIS A 201 -9.85 3.38 -14.79
CA HIS A 201 -10.46 2.65 -13.68
C HIS A 201 -11.86 3.18 -13.38
N GLY A 202 -12.02 4.50 -13.30
CA GLY A 202 -13.32 5.10 -13.03
C GLY A 202 -14.33 4.85 -14.14
N LYS A 203 -13.98 5.08 -15.41
CA LYS A 203 -14.88 4.79 -16.55
C LYS A 203 -15.32 3.34 -16.56
N ALA A 204 -14.38 2.41 -16.40
CA ALA A 204 -14.72 0.99 -16.34
C ALA A 204 -15.67 0.67 -15.18
N LEU A 205 -15.49 1.28 -14.01
CA LEU A 205 -16.37 1.06 -12.87
C LEU A 205 -17.76 1.68 -13.08
N THR A 206 -17.82 2.96 -13.46
CA THR A 206 -19.06 3.75 -13.45
C THR A 206 -19.87 3.63 -14.73
N GLU A 207 -19.22 3.47 -15.88
CA GLU A 207 -19.88 3.37 -17.19
C GLU A 207 -20.14 1.90 -17.56
N ASP A 208 -19.11 1.04 -17.42
CA ASP A 208 -19.21 -0.37 -17.83
C ASP A 208 -19.73 -1.30 -16.71
N GLY A 209 -19.80 -0.81 -15.46
CA GLY A 209 -20.15 -1.64 -14.30
C GLY A 209 -19.11 -2.72 -14.00
N ASN A 210 -17.88 -2.55 -14.48
CA ASN A 210 -16.81 -3.51 -14.32
C ASN A 210 -16.33 -3.52 -12.87
N LEU A 211 -16.50 -4.65 -12.17
CA LEU A 211 -16.11 -4.77 -10.76
C LEU A 211 -14.66 -5.19 -10.55
N ASP A 212 -13.94 -5.54 -11.64
CA ASP A 212 -12.54 -5.97 -11.61
C ASP A 212 -11.54 -4.79 -11.50
N VAL A 213 -12.02 -3.54 -11.53
CA VAL A 213 -11.20 -2.32 -11.37
C VAL A 213 -11.28 -1.76 -9.95
N PRO A 214 -10.26 -1.02 -9.48
CA PRO A 214 -10.22 -0.49 -8.13
C PRO A 214 -11.19 0.69 -7.93
N THR A 215 -11.70 0.79 -6.71
CA THR A 215 -12.43 1.91 -6.11
C THR A 215 -11.49 2.72 -5.21
N CYS A 216 -11.97 3.81 -4.62
CA CYS A 216 -11.19 4.63 -3.68
C CYS A 216 -10.58 3.81 -2.54
N THR A 217 -11.35 2.87 -1.99
CA THR A 217 -10.96 2.10 -0.80
C THR A 217 -9.98 0.98 -1.12
N ASP A 218 -9.88 0.54 -2.37
CA ASP A 218 -8.90 -0.46 -2.78
C ASP A 218 -7.47 0.13 -2.77
N CYS A 219 -7.32 1.46 -2.88
CA CYS A 219 -6.02 2.14 -2.81
C CYS A 219 -5.76 2.86 -1.48
N HIS A 220 -6.80 3.46 -0.88
CA HIS A 220 -6.66 4.27 0.33
C HIS A 220 -7.01 3.52 1.63
N GLY A 221 -7.65 2.36 1.55
CA GLY A 221 -8.23 1.69 2.72
C GLY A 221 -9.60 2.24 3.11
N VAL A 222 -10.12 1.80 4.26
CA VAL A 222 -11.48 2.13 4.72
C VAL A 222 -11.48 2.82 6.07
N HIS A 223 -11.08 2.09 7.11
CA HIS A 223 -11.02 2.56 8.48
C HIS A 223 -9.58 2.85 8.92
N ASN A 224 -8.61 2.76 8.03
CA ASN A 224 -7.19 2.97 8.30
C ASN A 224 -6.56 3.85 7.20
N ILE A 225 -7.32 4.85 6.75
CA ILE A 225 -6.94 5.70 5.61
C ILE A 225 -5.67 6.46 5.95
N SER A 226 -4.55 6.00 5.38
CA SER A 226 -3.23 6.59 5.58
C SER A 226 -3.08 7.86 4.77
N SER A 227 -2.21 8.76 5.23
CA SER A 227 -1.99 10.02 4.52
C SER A 227 -1.30 9.79 3.18
N PRO A 228 -1.91 10.23 2.06
CA PRO A 228 -1.34 10.02 0.73
C PRO A 228 -0.08 10.87 0.46
N THR A 229 0.24 11.81 1.36
CA THR A 229 1.44 12.67 1.25
C THR A 229 2.66 12.10 1.97
N THR A 230 2.51 10.98 2.69
CA THR A 230 3.61 10.37 3.46
C THR A 230 4.56 9.61 2.55
N ALA A 231 5.84 9.56 2.96
CA ALA A 231 6.84 8.73 2.30
C ALA A 231 6.47 7.25 2.36
N SER A 232 5.93 6.78 3.48
CA SER A 232 5.49 5.40 3.66
C SER A 232 4.40 5.00 2.66
N PHE A 233 3.35 5.83 2.51
CA PHE A 233 2.33 5.60 1.48
C PHE A 233 2.93 5.60 0.08
N ARG A 234 3.80 6.57 -0.23
CA ARG A 234 4.46 6.64 -1.54
C ARG A 234 5.29 5.39 -1.84
N ASN A 235 6.04 4.89 -0.86
CA ASN A 235 6.90 3.72 -0.99
C ASN A 235 6.10 2.42 -1.17
N SER A 236 4.86 2.36 -0.67
CA SER A 236 3.98 1.20 -0.79
C SER A 236 3.18 1.12 -2.11
N ILE A 237 3.09 2.22 -2.87
CA ILE A 237 2.35 2.31 -4.15
C ILE A 237 2.61 1.13 -5.11
N PRO A 238 3.86 0.68 -5.35
CA PRO A 238 4.11 -0.46 -6.24
C PRO A 238 3.36 -1.72 -5.85
N PHE A 239 3.20 -1.96 -4.54
CA PHE A 239 2.50 -3.13 -4.02
C PHE A 239 0.98 -2.96 -4.13
N LEU A 240 0.44 -1.76 -3.90
CA LEU A 240 -0.98 -1.45 -4.11
C LEU A 240 -1.40 -1.75 -5.56
N CYS A 241 -0.63 -1.27 -6.54
CA CYS A 241 -0.91 -1.56 -7.95
C CYS A 241 -0.78 -3.06 -8.26
N ALA A 242 0.19 -3.73 -7.65
CA ALA A 242 0.46 -5.14 -7.90
C ALA A 242 -0.67 -6.07 -7.45
N GLU A 243 -1.48 -5.70 -6.46
CA GLU A 243 -2.61 -6.52 -6.01
C GLU A 243 -3.55 -6.93 -7.14
N CYS A 244 -3.78 -6.01 -8.08
CA CYS A 244 -4.57 -6.26 -9.28
C CYS A 244 -3.69 -6.56 -10.49
N HIS A 245 -2.61 -5.81 -10.69
CA HIS A 245 -1.80 -5.90 -11.91
C HIS A 245 -0.84 -7.11 -11.97
N THR A 246 -0.70 -7.87 -10.89
CA THR A 246 -0.02 -9.19 -10.91
C THR A 246 -1.02 -10.35 -10.80
N ASN A 247 -2.31 -10.05 -10.66
CA ASN A 247 -3.35 -11.06 -10.50
C ASN A 247 -3.78 -11.61 -11.86
N ASN A 248 -3.35 -12.84 -12.15
CA ASN A 248 -3.67 -13.51 -13.42
C ASN A 248 -5.17 -13.67 -13.68
N ALA A 249 -5.97 -13.92 -12.63
CA ALA A 249 -7.41 -14.09 -12.76
C ALA A 249 -8.12 -12.81 -13.22
N ILE A 250 -7.50 -11.64 -13.00
CA ILE A 250 -8.00 -10.34 -13.47
C ILE A 250 -7.34 -10.00 -14.81
N MET A 251 -6.01 -9.92 -14.85
CA MET A 251 -5.26 -9.39 -16.00
C MET A 251 -5.45 -10.21 -17.28
N GLN A 252 -5.62 -11.53 -17.20
CA GLN A 252 -5.82 -12.39 -18.37
C GLN A 252 -7.09 -12.01 -19.14
N LYS A 253 -8.16 -11.58 -18.45
CA LYS A 253 -9.42 -11.15 -19.08
C LYS A 253 -9.24 -9.96 -20.02
N TYR A 254 -8.22 -9.14 -19.74
CA TYR A 254 -7.92 -7.92 -20.48
C TYR A 254 -6.69 -8.05 -21.39
N GLY A 255 -6.09 -9.25 -21.46
CA GLY A 255 -4.86 -9.48 -22.23
C GLY A 255 -3.65 -8.70 -21.71
N LEU A 256 -3.65 -8.34 -20.42
CA LEU A 256 -2.58 -7.58 -19.78
C LEU A 256 -1.55 -8.53 -19.15
N SER A 257 -0.27 -8.11 -19.17
CA SER A 257 0.81 -8.86 -18.54
C SER A 257 0.73 -8.78 -17.02
N THR A 258 0.98 -9.89 -16.33
CA THR A 258 1.13 -9.94 -14.87
C THR A 258 2.57 -9.65 -14.41
N ASP A 259 3.51 -9.48 -15.33
CA ASP A 259 4.93 -9.32 -15.03
C ASP A 259 5.33 -7.86 -14.76
N VAL A 260 4.36 -6.95 -14.66
CA VAL A 260 4.63 -5.51 -14.54
C VAL A 260 5.38 -5.15 -13.25
N LEU A 261 5.01 -5.75 -12.11
CA LEU A 261 5.77 -5.56 -10.87
C LEU A 261 7.17 -6.18 -11.01
N ASN A 262 7.29 -7.39 -11.56
CA ASN A 262 8.58 -8.08 -11.71
C ASN A 262 9.56 -7.27 -12.57
N THR A 263 9.07 -6.67 -13.66
CA THR A 263 9.89 -5.85 -14.55
C THR A 263 10.24 -4.50 -13.93
N TYR A 264 9.32 -3.89 -13.17
CA TYR A 264 9.60 -2.68 -12.40
C TYR A 264 10.66 -2.91 -11.30
N VAL A 265 10.49 -3.92 -10.45
CA VAL A 265 11.45 -4.17 -9.35
C VAL A 265 12.80 -4.69 -9.84
N ALA A 266 12.89 -5.17 -11.08
CA ALA A 266 14.16 -5.51 -11.72
C ALA A 266 14.92 -4.28 -12.25
N ASP A 267 14.26 -3.13 -12.36
CA ASP A 267 14.89 -1.87 -12.75
C ASP A 267 15.49 -1.12 -11.54
N PHE A 268 16.30 -0.09 -11.83
CA PHE A 268 16.94 0.73 -10.80
C PHE A 268 15.97 1.56 -9.97
N HIS A 269 14.85 2.00 -10.55
CA HIS A 269 13.80 2.73 -9.84
C HIS A 269 13.13 1.80 -8.82
N GLY A 270 12.57 0.67 -9.28
CA GLY A 270 11.85 -0.27 -8.45
C GLY A 270 12.73 -0.97 -7.41
N THR A 271 13.96 -1.36 -7.76
CA THR A 271 14.90 -1.94 -6.77
C THR A 271 15.13 -0.98 -5.60
N THR A 272 15.32 0.31 -5.90
CA THR A 272 15.58 1.32 -4.87
C THR A 272 14.33 1.59 -4.03
N VAL A 273 13.15 1.72 -4.65
CA VAL A 273 11.89 1.92 -3.90
C VAL A 273 11.61 0.74 -2.97
N VAL A 274 11.76 -0.50 -3.46
CA VAL A 274 11.55 -1.71 -2.65
C VAL A 274 12.55 -1.82 -1.51
N LEU A 275 13.79 -1.35 -1.70
CA LEU A 275 14.77 -1.28 -0.61
C LEU A 275 14.32 -0.29 0.45
N PHE A 276 13.93 0.93 0.05
CA PHE A 276 13.48 1.99 0.97
C PHE A 276 12.23 1.57 1.74
N ASP A 277 11.22 1.01 1.08
CA ASP A 277 10.02 0.46 1.72
C ASP A 277 10.37 -0.53 2.86
N LYS A 278 11.40 -1.37 2.66
CA LYS A 278 11.80 -2.38 3.64
C LYS A 278 12.73 -1.88 4.74
N THR A 279 13.61 -0.92 4.45
CA THR A 279 14.66 -0.50 5.39
C THR A 279 14.39 0.87 6.02
N PHE A 280 13.76 1.77 5.28
CA PHE A 280 13.49 3.16 5.67
C PHE A 280 12.13 3.62 5.13
N PRO A 281 11.02 2.99 5.55
CA PRO A 281 9.68 3.24 4.97
C PRO A 281 9.28 4.72 5.06
N ASP A 282 9.69 5.41 6.13
CA ASP A 282 9.36 6.81 6.37
C ASP A 282 10.28 7.81 5.65
N GLN A 283 11.27 7.33 4.88
CA GLN A 283 12.16 8.20 4.10
C GLN A 283 11.64 8.39 2.67
N PRO A 284 11.57 9.64 2.18
CA PRO A 284 11.17 9.90 0.82
C PRO A 284 12.21 9.35 -0.16
N THR A 285 11.75 8.64 -1.17
CA THR A 285 12.57 8.20 -2.30
C THR A 285 12.47 9.19 -3.45
N ASN A 286 13.62 9.51 -4.05
CA ASN A 286 13.70 10.32 -5.27
C ASN A 286 13.54 9.48 -6.55
N LYS A 287 13.05 8.24 -6.42
CA LYS A 287 12.79 7.35 -7.54
C LYS A 287 11.31 7.36 -7.90
N PRO A 288 10.99 7.27 -9.20
CA PRO A 288 9.61 7.22 -9.65
C PRO A 288 8.96 5.91 -9.20
N VAL A 289 7.72 6.01 -8.71
CA VAL A 289 6.79 4.90 -8.49
C VAL A 289 5.75 4.88 -9.60
N CYS A 290 4.83 3.91 -9.57
CA CYS A 290 3.81 3.70 -10.59
C CYS A 290 3.04 4.98 -10.93
N THR A 291 2.66 5.77 -9.91
CA THR A 291 1.85 6.97 -10.06
C THR A 291 2.59 8.15 -10.68
N ASP A 292 3.93 8.23 -10.59
CA ASP A 292 4.70 9.33 -11.21
C ASP A 292 4.71 9.22 -12.74
N CYS A 293 4.58 7.99 -13.25
CA CYS A 293 4.50 7.70 -14.67
C CYS A 293 3.04 7.67 -15.16
N HIS A 294 2.18 6.92 -14.45
CA HIS A 294 0.83 6.59 -14.91
C HIS A 294 -0.27 7.58 -14.47
N GLY A 295 0.00 8.45 -13.49
CA GLY A 295 -1.01 9.28 -12.83
C GLY A 295 -1.53 8.64 -11.53
N VAL A 296 -2.31 9.41 -10.78
CA VAL A 296 -2.87 8.98 -9.48
C VAL A 296 -4.36 8.66 -9.63
N HIS A 297 -5.16 9.70 -9.87
CA HIS A 297 -6.60 9.59 -10.08
C HIS A 297 -6.98 9.76 -11.54
N ASP A 298 -6.06 10.17 -12.42
CA ASP A 298 -6.30 10.45 -13.84
C ASP A 298 -5.61 9.44 -14.77
N ILE A 299 -5.48 8.19 -14.33
CA ILE A 299 -4.78 7.13 -15.06
C ILE A 299 -5.46 6.88 -16.41
N VAL A 300 -4.67 6.97 -17.48
CA VAL A 300 -5.14 6.78 -18.86
C VAL A 300 -4.69 5.45 -19.46
N ARG A 301 -5.27 5.10 -20.62
CA ARG A 301 -4.80 3.94 -21.40
C ARG A 301 -3.37 4.21 -21.90
N ALA A 302 -2.57 3.16 -21.98
CA ALA A 302 -1.20 3.29 -22.47
C ALA A 302 -1.14 3.85 -23.90
N GLU A 303 -2.12 3.53 -24.73
CA GLU A 303 -2.22 3.95 -26.14
C GLU A 303 -2.95 5.29 -26.33
N ASP A 304 -3.35 5.99 -25.26
CA ASP A 304 -4.00 7.29 -25.39
C ASP A 304 -3.08 8.28 -26.12
N PRO A 305 -3.55 8.97 -27.18
CA PRO A 305 -2.69 9.81 -28.01
C PRO A 305 -2.12 11.03 -27.26
N ASN A 306 -2.84 11.53 -26.25
CA ASN A 306 -2.51 12.78 -25.58
C ASN A 306 -1.74 12.57 -24.28
N LYS A 307 -2.02 11.49 -23.55
CA LYS A 307 -1.44 11.22 -22.23
C LYS A 307 -0.80 9.83 -22.10
N GLY A 308 -1.07 8.93 -23.04
CA GLY A 308 -0.61 7.54 -22.98
C GLY A 308 0.90 7.40 -23.15
N LEU A 309 1.50 6.53 -22.34
CA LEU A 309 2.96 6.32 -22.32
C LEU A 309 3.49 5.45 -23.46
N ALA A 310 2.62 4.88 -24.30
CA ALA A 310 3.02 4.25 -25.55
C ALA A 310 3.43 5.29 -26.62
N VAL A 311 3.01 6.55 -26.44
CA VAL A 311 3.44 7.67 -27.27
C VAL A 311 4.79 8.17 -26.76
N ARG A 312 5.79 8.19 -27.64
CA ARG A 312 7.19 8.46 -27.30
C ARG A 312 7.37 9.85 -26.69
N GLU A 313 6.67 10.84 -27.22
CA GLU A 313 6.73 12.24 -26.79
C GLU A 313 6.19 12.39 -25.36
N ASN A 314 5.07 11.72 -25.06
CA ASN A 314 4.45 11.72 -23.73
C ASN A 314 5.38 11.04 -22.72
N LEU A 315 5.98 9.91 -23.08
CA LEU A 315 6.95 9.20 -22.24
C LEU A 315 8.20 10.05 -21.97
N LEU A 316 8.76 10.69 -22.99
CA LEU A 316 9.92 11.57 -22.84
C LEU A 316 9.63 12.71 -21.85
N ALA A 317 8.47 13.36 -21.99
CA ALA A 317 8.06 14.42 -21.09
C ALA A 317 7.98 13.93 -19.62
N ARG A 318 7.51 12.71 -19.38
CA ARG A 318 7.52 12.09 -18.04
C ARG A 318 8.94 11.82 -17.54
N CYS A 319 9.82 11.27 -18.37
CA CYS A 319 11.22 11.04 -18.00
C CYS A 319 11.93 12.35 -17.64
N GLN A 320 11.62 13.44 -18.34
CA GLN A 320 12.24 14.75 -18.16
C GLN A 320 11.92 15.42 -16.81
N VAL A 321 10.87 14.98 -16.12
CA VAL A 321 10.56 15.43 -14.74
C VAL A 321 11.74 15.16 -13.80
N CYS A 322 12.38 13.99 -13.94
CA CYS A 322 13.55 13.61 -13.14
C CYS A 322 14.87 13.68 -13.93
N HIS A 323 14.82 13.64 -15.25
CA HIS A 323 15.98 13.71 -16.14
C HIS A 323 15.87 14.89 -17.13
N PRO A 324 16.08 16.14 -16.68
CA PRO A 324 15.88 17.33 -17.53
C PRO A 324 16.72 17.34 -18.82
N GLY A 325 17.87 16.66 -18.83
CA GLY A 325 18.75 16.51 -20.00
C GLY A 325 18.41 15.33 -20.92
N ALA A 326 17.32 14.61 -20.68
CA ALA A 326 16.94 13.45 -21.49
C ALA A 326 16.58 13.91 -22.92
N THR A 327 17.26 13.30 -23.90
CA THR A 327 17.00 13.52 -25.33
C THR A 327 15.96 12.52 -25.85
N ALA A 328 15.49 12.68 -27.08
CA ALA A 328 14.47 11.83 -27.67
C ALA A 328 14.79 10.32 -27.60
N ASN A 329 16.07 9.94 -27.68
CA ASN A 329 16.50 8.54 -27.66
C ASN A 329 16.64 7.97 -26.23
N PHE A 330 16.55 8.81 -25.19
CA PHE A 330 16.69 8.38 -23.80
C PHE A 330 15.67 7.29 -23.40
N PRO A 331 14.37 7.42 -23.74
CA PRO A 331 13.39 6.40 -23.41
C PRO A 331 13.51 5.10 -24.23
N GLU A 332 14.35 5.05 -25.28
CA GLU A 332 14.54 3.81 -26.07
C GLU A 332 15.26 2.71 -25.29
N ALA A 333 16.05 3.09 -24.29
CA ALA A 333 16.66 2.15 -23.37
C ALA A 333 15.63 1.51 -22.42
N TRP A 334 14.44 2.11 -22.29
CA TRP A 334 13.36 1.59 -21.47
C TRP A 334 12.48 0.64 -22.28
N MET A 335 12.42 -0.62 -21.85
CA MET A 335 11.66 -1.67 -22.53
C MET A 335 10.16 -1.69 -22.18
N SER A 336 9.69 -0.66 -21.47
CA SER A 336 8.42 -0.68 -20.74
C SER A 336 8.34 -1.86 -19.76
N HIS A 337 7.16 -2.12 -19.19
CA HIS A 337 6.92 -3.26 -18.28
C HIS A 337 6.75 -4.60 -19.01
N TYR A 338 7.61 -4.91 -19.99
CA TYR A 338 7.58 -6.16 -20.75
C TYR A 338 8.84 -6.99 -20.55
N ILE A 339 8.66 -8.30 -20.49
CA ILE A 339 9.77 -9.24 -20.51
C ILE A 339 10.30 -9.34 -21.95
N PRO A 340 11.62 -9.21 -22.17
CA PRO A 340 12.22 -9.39 -23.49
C PRO A 340 11.89 -10.78 -24.05
N SER A 341 11.40 -10.82 -25.29
CA SER A 341 11.11 -12.03 -26.05
C SER A 341 11.72 -11.95 -27.47
N PRO A 342 11.79 -13.06 -28.21
CA PRO A 342 12.20 -13.03 -29.62
C PRO A 342 11.36 -12.07 -30.48
N GLU A 343 10.10 -11.85 -30.11
CA GLU A 343 9.17 -10.95 -30.81
C GLU A 343 9.26 -9.51 -30.29
N LYS A 344 9.57 -9.32 -29.00
CA LYS A 344 9.57 -8.01 -28.33
C LYS A 344 10.92 -7.75 -27.65
N TYR A 345 11.70 -6.82 -28.19
CA TYR A 345 13.10 -6.57 -27.81
C TYR A 345 14.04 -7.78 -28.04
N PRO A 346 14.15 -8.29 -29.28
CA PRO A 346 14.94 -9.49 -29.60
C PRO A 346 16.41 -9.37 -29.22
N LEU A 347 17.02 -8.20 -29.40
CA LEU A 347 18.43 -7.98 -29.06
C LEU A 347 18.67 -8.26 -27.57
N VAL A 348 17.84 -7.69 -26.69
CA VAL A 348 17.96 -7.88 -25.24
C VAL A 348 17.69 -9.33 -24.85
N TYR A 349 16.72 -9.98 -25.50
CA TYR A 349 16.45 -11.40 -25.28
C TYR A 349 17.68 -12.27 -25.57
N TYR A 350 18.33 -12.11 -26.73
CA TYR A 350 19.49 -12.92 -27.09
C TYR A 350 20.73 -12.60 -26.25
N VAL A 351 20.92 -11.34 -25.85
CA VAL A 351 21.98 -10.94 -24.92
C VAL A 351 21.76 -11.61 -23.56
N ASN A 352 20.54 -11.57 -23.02
CA ASN A 352 20.20 -12.25 -21.77
C ASN A 352 20.38 -13.77 -21.88
N LEU A 353 19.99 -14.37 -23.01
CA LEU A 353 20.18 -15.80 -23.27
C LEU A 353 21.65 -16.18 -23.30
N PHE A 354 22.49 -15.36 -23.95
CA PHE A 354 23.94 -15.55 -23.95
C PHE A 354 24.51 -15.54 -22.54
N TYR A 355 24.23 -14.49 -21.75
CA TYR A 355 24.75 -14.37 -20.38
C TYR A 355 24.24 -15.45 -19.44
N LYS A 356 23.01 -15.93 -19.63
CA LYS A 356 22.42 -17.05 -18.88
C LYS A 356 23.25 -18.32 -18.96
N PHE A 357 23.89 -18.59 -20.10
CA PHE A 357 24.77 -19.76 -20.27
C PHE A 357 26.24 -19.41 -20.02
N PHE A 358 26.68 -18.22 -20.43
CA PHE A 358 28.06 -17.78 -20.31
C PHE A 358 28.51 -17.67 -18.85
N ILE A 359 27.70 -17.06 -17.97
CA ILE A 359 28.08 -16.85 -16.55
C ILE A 359 28.31 -18.20 -15.83
N PRO A 360 27.39 -19.18 -15.87
CA PRO A 360 27.64 -20.49 -15.25
C PRO A 360 28.78 -21.27 -15.92
N ALA A 361 28.98 -21.13 -17.23
CA ALA A 361 30.07 -21.81 -17.94
C ALA A 361 31.45 -21.29 -17.52
N VAL A 362 31.57 -20.01 -17.15
CA VAL A 362 32.83 -19.44 -16.64
C VAL A 362 32.97 -19.70 -15.14
N LEU A 363 31.94 -19.45 -14.34
CA LEU A 363 32.00 -19.57 -12.88
C LEU A 363 32.04 -21.03 -12.40
N GLY A 364 31.37 -21.95 -13.11
CA GLY A 364 31.30 -23.37 -12.74
C GLY A 364 32.68 -24.05 -12.64
N PRO A 365 33.51 -23.99 -13.70
CA PRO A 365 34.87 -24.52 -13.66
C PRO A 365 35.75 -23.83 -12.60
N MET A 366 35.63 -22.51 -12.44
CA MET A 366 36.39 -21.79 -11.40
C MET A 366 36.01 -22.27 -10.00
N LEU A 367 34.71 -22.41 -9.72
CA LEU A 367 34.22 -22.95 -8.46
C LEU A 367 34.69 -24.39 -8.25
N LEU A 368 34.67 -25.22 -9.30
CA LEU A 368 35.17 -26.59 -9.24
C LEU A 368 36.66 -26.64 -8.91
N LEU A 369 37.47 -25.78 -9.51
CA LEU A 369 38.91 -25.69 -9.22
C LEU A 369 39.14 -25.30 -7.75
N VAL A 370 38.43 -24.30 -7.25
CA VAL A 370 38.52 -23.86 -5.85
C VAL A 370 38.10 -24.98 -4.90
N VAL A 371 36.97 -25.64 -5.17
CA VAL A 371 36.49 -26.76 -4.35
C VAL A 371 37.50 -27.91 -4.36
N MET A 372 38.07 -28.24 -5.52
CA MET A 372 39.05 -29.32 -5.65
C MET A 372 40.35 -29.00 -4.90
N ASP A 373 40.82 -27.76 -4.93
CA ASP A 373 42.02 -27.34 -4.19
C ASP A 373 41.79 -27.35 -2.67
N VAL A 374 40.66 -26.81 -2.21
CA VAL A 374 40.24 -26.87 -0.80
C VAL A 374 40.12 -28.33 -0.34
N SER A 375 39.50 -29.19 -1.15
CA SER A 375 39.37 -30.62 -0.86
C SER A 375 40.75 -31.29 -0.72
N ARG A 376 41.67 -31.00 -1.65
CA ARG A 376 43.04 -31.53 -1.63
C ARG A 376 43.80 -31.05 -0.39
N ALA A 377 43.72 -29.77 -0.05
CA ALA A 377 44.34 -29.19 1.14
C ALA A 377 43.80 -29.84 2.42
N MET A 378 42.48 -30.06 2.49
CA MET A 378 41.83 -30.72 3.62
C MET A 378 42.29 -32.19 3.75
N ILE A 379 42.30 -32.95 2.65
CA ILE A 379 42.79 -34.34 2.62
C ILE A 379 44.25 -34.41 3.06
N ASN A 380 45.12 -33.50 2.60
CA ASN A 380 46.53 -33.48 2.97
C ASN A 380 46.75 -33.13 4.45
N ARG A 381 45.95 -32.22 5.02
CA ARG A 381 45.95 -31.94 6.47
C ARG A 381 45.51 -33.15 7.30
N TYR A 382 44.50 -33.89 6.83
CA TYR A 382 44.08 -35.14 7.48
C TYR A 382 45.11 -36.27 7.34
N ARG A 383 45.78 -36.40 6.19
CA ARG A 383 46.84 -37.40 5.97
C ARG A 383 48.08 -37.12 6.82
N LYS A 384 48.48 -35.86 7.01
CA LYS A 384 49.61 -35.48 7.88
C LYS A 384 49.38 -35.78 9.38
N LYS A 385 48.14 -36.02 9.82
CA LYS A 385 47.84 -36.45 11.21
C LYS A 385 47.96 -37.97 11.44
N THR A 386 48.31 -38.76 10.42
CA THR A 386 48.51 -40.21 10.56
C THR A 386 50.00 -40.53 10.37
N PRO A 387 50.78 -40.88 11.42
CA PRO A 387 52.20 -41.18 11.27
C PRO A 387 52.40 -42.55 10.61
N PRO A 388 53.34 -42.71 9.65
CA PRO A 388 53.85 -44.03 9.27
C PRO A 388 54.80 -44.54 10.36
N ALA A 389 54.72 -45.84 10.64
CA ALA A 389 55.62 -46.53 11.56
C ALA A 389 57.07 -46.59 11.01
N GLU A 390 58.01 -46.21 11.88
CA GLU A 390 59.46 -46.47 11.93
C GLU A 390 60.23 -46.84 10.66
N SER A 391 61.27 -46.04 10.36
CA SER A 391 62.66 -46.51 10.53
C SER A 391 63.57 -45.30 10.80
N ALA A 392 64.36 -45.40 11.88
CA ALA A 392 65.36 -44.43 12.29
C ALA A 392 66.74 -45.06 12.08
N GLY A 393 67.65 -44.33 11.44
CA GLY A 393 69.05 -44.71 11.30
C GLY A 393 69.89 -43.58 10.70
N GLU A 394 70.90 -43.16 11.46
CA GLU A 394 72.17 -42.55 11.06
C GLU A 394 72.34 -41.03 10.81
N LEU A 395 72.64 -40.32 11.91
CA LEU A 395 73.82 -39.46 12.22
C LEU A 395 74.57 -38.62 11.15
N SER A 396 74.74 -37.31 11.48
CA SER A 396 76.01 -36.54 11.41
C SER A 396 75.79 -35.13 12.02
N GLN A 397 76.10 -34.90 13.30
CA GLN A 397 77.29 -34.26 13.93
C GLN A 397 77.39 -32.71 13.90
N PRO A 398 77.95 -32.05 14.96
CA PRO A 398 77.69 -30.64 15.30
C PRO A 398 78.92 -29.68 15.36
N GLU A 399 78.58 -28.37 15.45
CA GLU A 399 79.31 -27.22 16.09
C GLU A 399 80.56 -26.60 15.42
N PRO A 400 80.92 -25.31 15.66
CA PRO A 400 81.08 -24.67 16.99
C PRO A 400 80.49 -23.25 17.22
N GLN A 401 80.25 -22.98 18.51
CA GLN A 401 79.89 -21.71 19.14
C GLN A 401 81.06 -20.72 19.30
N GLU A 402 80.76 -19.42 19.36
CA GLU A 402 81.57 -18.42 20.08
C GLU A 402 80.67 -17.35 20.74
N ALA A 403 81.04 -16.91 21.94
CA ALA A 403 80.29 -16.06 22.90
C ALA A 403 81.02 -14.70 23.13
N PRO A 404 80.67 -13.85 24.13
CA PRO A 404 79.41 -13.15 24.45
C PRO A 404 79.55 -11.59 24.54
N ALA A 405 78.43 -10.93 24.90
CA ALA A 405 78.02 -9.50 24.91
C ALA A 405 78.87 -8.43 25.66
N PRO A 406 78.48 -7.13 25.59
CA PRO A 406 77.74 -6.56 26.73
C PRO A 406 76.62 -5.51 26.42
N LYS A 407 75.74 -5.31 27.42
CA LYS A 407 74.65 -4.31 27.59
C LYS A 407 75.24 -2.88 27.79
N ARG A 408 74.57 -1.72 27.73
CA ARG A 408 73.21 -1.23 28.07
C ARG A 408 73.16 0.28 27.71
N THR A 409 72.01 0.86 27.32
CA THR A 409 71.36 2.10 27.86
C THR A 409 70.22 2.59 26.96
N GLU A 410 69.05 2.89 27.54
CA GLU A 410 67.92 3.63 26.94
C GLU A 410 68.06 5.17 27.18
N PRO A 411 67.02 6.03 26.97
CA PRO A 411 66.68 6.68 25.69
C PRO A 411 66.52 8.22 25.84
N ILE A 412 66.87 9.07 24.86
CA ILE A 412 66.43 10.49 24.86
C ILE A 412 66.16 11.01 23.44
N SER A 413 65.05 11.73 23.37
CA SER A 413 64.41 12.57 22.33
C SER A 413 65.28 13.20 21.24
N LEU A 414 64.72 13.26 20.02
CA LEU A 414 64.79 14.43 19.17
C LEU A 414 63.43 14.70 18.51
N SER A 415 63.07 15.97 18.55
CA SER A 415 61.86 16.66 18.13
C SER A 415 61.73 16.84 16.62
N GLU A 416 60.48 17.01 16.22
CA GLU A 416 59.91 17.76 15.09
C GLU A 416 60.85 18.38 14.05
N GLU A 417 60.61 18.05 12.77
CA GLU A 417 60.51 19.05 11.70
C GLU A 417 59.72 18.52 10.48
N ASN A 418 58.51 19.08 10.33
CA ASN A 418 57.76 19.45 9.11
C ASN A 418 57.80 18.58 7.83
N MET A 419 56.62 18.06 7.48
CA MET A 419 56.16 17.88 6.09
C MET A 419 54.78 18.58 5.94
N PRO A 420 54.52 19.30 4.84
CA PRO A 420 53.35 20.18 4.72
C PRO A 420 52.05 19.42 4.43
N GLU A 421 50.99 19.79 5.14
CA GLU A 421 49.59 19.48 4.85
C GLU A 421 49.07 20.42 3.73
N GLU A 422 48.38 19.85 2.74
CA GLU A 422 47.53 20.60 1.80
C GLU A 422 46.19 20.94 2.45
N PRO A 423 45.63 22.16 2.24
CA PRO A 423 44.40 22.55 2.90
C PRO A 423 43.16 21.95 2.23
N LEU A 424 42.28 21.40 3.08
CA LEU A 424 40.87 21.18 2.83
C LEU A 424 40.22 22.50 2.37
N THR A 425 39.52 22.43 1.24
CA THR A 425 38.68 23.52 0.74
C THR A 425 37.46 23.70 1.63
N GLU A 426 37.28 24.96 2.01
CA GLU A 426 36.27 25.55 2.88
C GLU A 426 34.83 25.27 2.41
N GLU A 427 34.00 24.87 3.38
CA GLU A 427 32.55 24.76 3.26
C GLU A 427 31.94 26.14 3.02
N THR A 428 31.24 26.32 1.91
CA THR A 428 30.33 27.46 1.72
C THR A 428 29.11 27.30 2.63
N PRO A 429 28.76 28.30 3.45
CA PRO A 429 27.57 28.24 4.29
C PRO A 429 26.30 28.40 3.44
N MET A 430 25.30 27.58 3.75
CA MET A 430 23.91 27.75 3.30
C MET A 430 23.36 29.09 3.81
N PRO A 431 22.60 29.86 3.01
CA PRO A 431 21.92 31.03 3.54
C PRO A 431 20.71 30.58 4.38
N GLU A 432 20.67 31.06 5.63
CA GLU A 432 19.47 31.12 6.45
C GLU A 432 18.39 31.94 5.72
N ALA A 433 17.20 31.35 5.54
CA ALA A 433 16.00 32.09 5.17
C ALA A 433 15.22 32.39 6.46
N GLN A 434 15.37 33.61 6.97
CA GLN A 434 14.43 34.20 7.92
C GLN A 434 13.26 34.85 7.17
N GLU A 435 12.06 34.50 7.65
CA GLU A 435 10.85 35.30 7.85
C GLU A 435 10.38 36.41 6.87
N GLU A 436 9.08 36.32 6.60
CA GLU A 436 8.09 37.35 6.24
C GLU A 436 8.12 37.96 4.83
N LEU A 437 7.19 37.47 3.99
CA LEU A 437 6.52 38.27 2.94
C LEU A 437 5.01 37.97 2.91
N PRO A 438 4.18 38.97 2.58
CA PRO A 438 2.77 39.03 2.96
C PRO A 438 1.85 38.20 2.05
N ALA A 439 0.66 37.89 2.58
CA ALA A 439 -0.44 37.31 1.84
C ALA A 439 -0.87 38.23 0.69
N GLU A 440 -0.69 37.78 -0.56
CA GLU A 440 -1.43 38.31 -1.70
C GLU A 440 -2.80 37.60 -1.77
N GLU A 441 -3.87 38.39 -1.67
CA GLU A 441 -5.24 37.96 -1.93
C GLU A 441 -5.40 37.47 -3.38
N PRO A 442 -6.21 36.42 -3.64
CA PRO A 442 -6.56 36.07 -5.01
C PRO A 442 -7.44 37.17 -5.62
N PRO A 443 -7.28 37.50 -6.92
CA PRO A 443 -8.12 38.50 -7.57
C PRO A 443 -9.59 38.06 -7.54
N SER A 444 -10.44 38.95 -7.05
CA SER A 444 -11.89 38.86 -7.14
C SER A 444 -12.30 38.67 -8.60
N ALA A 445 -13.05 37.60 -8.85
CA ALA A 445 -13.79 37.43 -10.09
C ALA A 445 -14.87 38.51 -10.17
N GLU A 446 -14.57 39.61 -10.87
CA GLU A 446 -15.58 40.55 -11.32
C GLU A 446 -16.46 39.83 -12.38
N SER A 447 -17.74 39.80 -12.06
CA SER A 447 -18.81 39.38 -12.93
C SER A 447 -18.95 40.37 -14.09
N GLU A 448 -18.45 40.02 -15.27
CA GLU A 448 -18.94 40.63 -16.52
C GLU A 448 -20.15 39.84 -17.01
N ALA A 449 -21.33 40.38 -16.68
CA ALA A 449 -22.57 40.04 -17.34
C ALA A 449 -22.52 40.53 -18.80
N ALA A 450 -22.41 39.60 -19.75
CA ALA A 450 -22.70 39.86 -21.15
C ALA A 450 -24.20 39.64 -21.40
N ASP A 451 -24.91 40.76 -21.47
CA ASP A 451 -26.20 40.91 -22.12
C ASP A 451 -26.02 40.67 -23.63
N ASP A 452 -26.59 39.59 -24.15
CA ASP A 452 -26.81 39.43 -25.59
C ASP A 452 -28.27 39.00 -25.82
N SER A 453 -29.14 39.97 -25.59
CA SER A 453 -30.46 40.02 -26.19
C SER A 453 -30.32 40.40 -27.68
N LYS A 454 -30.31 39.40 -28.57
CA LYS A 454 -30.64 39.63 -29.98
C LYS A 454 -31.60 38.59 -30.53
N SER A 455 -32.78 39.11 -30.85
CA SER A 455 -33.85 38.52 -31.61
C SER A 455 -33.40 38.05 -33.00
N SER A 456 -33.91 36.89 -33.41
CA SER A 456 -34.19 36.62 -34.82
C SER A 456 -35.52 35.89 -34.92
N ASP A 457 -36.56 36.66 -35.24
CA ASP A 457 -37.72 36.20 -35.98
C ASP A 457 -37.26 35.47 -37.24
N SER A 458 -37.82 34.28 -37.48
CA SER A 458 -38.07 33.80 -38.83
C SER A 458 -39.19 32.77 -38.80
N ASP A 459 -40.37 33.28 -39.14
CA ASP A 459 -41.54 32.70 -39.79
C ASP A 459 -41.56 31.19 -40.13
N LYS A 460 -42.66 30.58 -39.67
CA LYS A 460 -43.62 29.75 -40.41
C LYS A 460 -43.21 29.27 -41.81
N GLU A 461 -43.18 27.96 -41.99
CA GLU A 461 -43.90 27.34 -43.11
C GLU A 461 -44.39 25.93 -42.75
N GLU A 462 -45.72 25.82 -42.72
CA GLU A 462 -46.51 24.62 -42.56
C GLU A 462 -46.83 24.11 -43.97
N THR A 463 -46.31 22.95 -44.36
CA THR A 463 -46.78 22.24 -45.56
C THR A 463 -47.14 20.81 -45.22
N SER A 464 -48.45 20.57 -45.24
CA SER A 464 -49.11 19.28 -45.35
C SER A 464 -48.84 18.60 -46.70
N HIS A 465 -48.74 17.26 -46.67
CA HIS A 465 -49.07 16.23 -47.69
C HIS A 465 -48.23 15.00 -47.27
N ASP A 466 -48.72 13.77 -47.10
CA ASP A 466 -49.98 13.08 -47.38
C ASP A 466 -50.02 11.83 -46.45
#